data_AF-A0A511D7P4-F1
#
_entry.id   AF-A0A511D7P4-F1
#
_cell.length_a   1.000
_cell.length_b   1.000
_cell.length_c   1.000
_cell.angle_alpha   90.00
_cell.angle_beta   90.00
_cell.angle_gamma   90.00
#
_symmetry.space_group_name_H-M   'P 1'
#
loop_
_entity.id
_entity.type
_entity.pdbx_description
1 polymer ?
#
loop_
_entity_poly.entity_id
_entity_poly.type
_entity_poly.pdbx_seq_one_letter_code
_entity_poly.pdbx_strand_id
1 'polypeptide(L)' 'MLERSGFTDVQVGPACDTFGGAGGEGNARAFDVYGYPFLARRRR' A
#
# COMPACT_ATOMS: atom_id res chain seq x y z
N MET A 1 7.45 6.65 7.10
CA MET A 1 7.04 5.28 7.52
C MET A 1 7.99 4.26 6.91
N LEU A 2 8.02 4.07 5.58
CA LEU A 2 8.97 3.16 4.91
C LEU A 2 10.45 3.56 5.07
N GLU A 3 10.79 4.84 4.84
CA GLU A 3 12.18 5.31 4.99
C GLU A 3 12.67 5.25 6.45
N ARG A 4 11.75 5.53 7.40
CA ARG A 4 12.02 5.38 8.84
C ARG A 4 12.21 3.92 9.25
N SER A 5 11.71 2.97 8.44
CA SER A 5 11.91 1.54 8.60
C SER A 5 13.17 1.01 7.88
N GLY A 6 14.01 1.89 7.30
CA GLY A 6 15.29 1.51 6.70
C GLY A 6 15.25 1.17 5.21
N PHE A 7 14.11 1.36 4.54
CA PHE A 7 14.03 1.32 3.09
C PHE A 7 14.58 2.61 2.47
N THR A 8 15.23 2.51 1.32
CA THR A 8 15.70 3.64 0.53
C THR A 8 15.07 3.63 -0.86
N ASP A 9 15.18 4.74 -1.59
CA ASP A 9 14.71 4.86 -2.98
C ASP A 9 13.23 4.47 -3.13
N VAL A 10 12.39 4.94 -2.19
CA VAL A 10 10.98 4.57 -2.12
C VAL A 10 10.19 5.25 -3.24
N GLN A 11 9.49 4.44 -4.04
CA GLN A 11 8.55 4.89 -5.05
C GLN A 11 7.19 4.25 -4.77
N VAL A 12 6.14 5.06 -4.68
CA VAL A 12 4.78 4.60 -4.42
C VAL A 12 3.99 4.67 -5.72
N GLY A 13 3.38 3.55 -6.11
CA GLY A 13 2.54 3.43 -7.28
C GLY A 13 1.11 3.93 -7.05
N PRO A 14 0.23 3.80 -8.07
CA PRO A 14 -1.16 4.24 -7.97
C PRO A 14 -1.94 3.43 -6.93
N ALA A 15 -3.05 4.01 -6.46
CA ALA A 15 -4.01 3.30 -5.62
C ALA A 15 -4.59 2.09 -6.37
N CYS A 16 -4.71 0.97 -5.67
CA CYS A 16 -5.30 -0.27 -6.18
C CYS A 16 -6.42 -0.74 -5.24
N ASP A 17 -7.54 -1.20 -5.82
CA ASP A 17 -8.54 -1.95 -5.05
C ASP A 17 -7.98 -3.35 -4.74
N THR A 18 -7.62 -3.56 -3.48
CA THR A 18 -7.12 -4.85 -2.98
C THR A 18 -8.19 -5.63 -2.22
N PHE A 19 -9.41 -5.10 -2.14
CA PHE A 19 -10.49 -5.66 -1.33
C PHE A 19 -11.67 -6.19 -2.15
N GLY A 20 -11.73 -5.94 -3.46
CA GLY A 20 -12.71 -6.54 -4.36
C GLY A 20 -12.79 -8.06 -4.21
N GLY A 21 -13.96 -8.57 -3.82
CA GLY A 21 -14.23 -9.98 -3.56
C GLY A 21 -13.80 -10.49 -2.17
N ALA A 22 -13.22 -9.65 -1.32
CA ALA A 22 -12.82 -10.01 0.03
C ALA A 22 -13.96 -9.77 1.04
N GLY A 23 -14.00 -10.56 2.12
CA GLY A 23 -15.03 -10.38 3.17
C GLY A 23 -15.05 -8.99 3.82
N GLY A 24 -13.95 -8.22 3.72
CA GLY A 24 -13.83 -6.85 4.24
C GLY A 24 -14.18 -5.73 3.25
N GLU A 25 -14.61 -6.04 2.03
CA GLU A 25 -14.84 -5.06 0.95
C GLU A 25 -15.79 -3.93 1.35
N GLY A 26 -16.90 -4.25 2.03
CA GLY A 26 -17.87 -3.24 2.47
C GLY A 26 -17.27 -2.22 3.45
N ASN A 27 -16.44 -2.68 4.37
CA ASN A 27 -15.74 -1.80 5.31
C ASN A 27 -14.66 -0.98 4.59
N ALA A 28 -13.90 -1.60 3.67
CA ALA A 28 -12.89 -0.91 2.89
C ALA A 28 -13.49 0.25 2.06
N ARG A 29 -14.64 0.01 1.43
CA ARG A 29 -15.36 1.03 0.66
C ARG A 29 -15.95 2.16 1.52
N ALA A 30 -16.37 1.86 2.75
CA ALA A 30 -16.90 2.88 3.65
C ALA A 30 -15.86 3.94 4.06
N PHE A 31 -14.57 3.62 3.93
CA PHE A 31 -13.45 4.50 4.31
C PHE A 31 -12.46 4.74 3.15
N ASP A 32 -12.86 4.49 1.91
CA ASP A 32 -12.02 4.67 0.71
C ASP A 32 -10.62 4.05 0.86
N VAL A 33 -10.57 2.81 1.34
CA VAL A 33 -9.32 2.09 1.63
C VAL A 33 -8.75 1.48 0.35
N TYR A 34 -7.51 1.84 0.04
CA TYR A 34 -6.76 1.32 -1.10
C TYR A 34 -5.40 0.76 -0.69
N GLY A 35 -4.92 -0.22 -1.45
CA GLY A 35 -3.53 -0.64 -1.42
C GLY A 35 -2.67 0.24 -2.32
N TYR A 36 -1.42 0.48 -1.91
CA TYR A 36 -0.44 1.21 -2.71
C TYR A 36 0.80 0.33 -2.90
N PRO A 37 1.04 -0.23 -4.10
CA PRO A 37 2.28 -0.95 -4.35
C PRO A 37 3.45 0.02 -4.23
N PHE A 38 4.56 -0.46 -3.70
CA PHE A 38 5.77 0.35 -3.61
C PHE A 38 6.99 -0.45 -4.06
N LEU A 39 7.94 0.26 -4.65
CA LEU A 39 9.28 -0.22 -4.93
C LEU A 39 10.23 0.48 -3.96
N ALA A 40 11.11 -0.28 -3.34
CA ALA A 40 12.15 0.27 -2.49
C ALA A 40 13.38 -0.64 -2.49
N ARG A 41 14.51 -0.07 -2.08
CA ARG A 41 15.77 -0.79 -1.90
C ARG A 41 16.01 -1.04 -0.41
N ARG A 42 16.60 -2.19 -0.10
CA ARG A 42 17.14 -2.44 1.24
C ARG A 42 18.50 -1.77 1.31
N ARG A 43 18.71 -0.94 2.33
CA ARG A 43 20.02 -0.35 2.63
C ARG A 43 21.03 -1.50 2.85
N ARG A 44 22.16 -1.48 2.14
CA ARG A 44 23.24 -2.45 2.34
C ARG A 44 23.89 -2.27 3.71
#